data_AF-A0A6G8FIS6-F1
#
_entry.id   AF-A0A6G8FIS6-F1
#
_cell.length_a   1.000
_cell.length_b   1.000
_cell.length_c   1.000
_cell.angle_alpha   90.00
_cell.angle_beta   90.00
_cell.angle_gamma   90.00
#
_symmetry.space_group_name_H-M   'P 1'
#
loop_
_entity.id
_entity.type
_entity.pdbx_description
1 polymer ?
#
loop_
_entity_poly.entity_id
_entity_poly.type
_entity_poly.pdbx_seq_one_letter_code
_entity_poly.pdbx_strand_id
1 'polypeptide(L)'
;MNIQENRKHWIPGWAIALIIIGAVIVFGATTILTVGTFRVVMTMSAAMPRPEPAPTPSAPSTPSTPSQESSERALEQLRDRLSVSREEYLEAIKDGTIYDRLPDGDKVDPNYIRDFMFLFTDLKSATVFMGGSDLASIEELSDEADELERRFLAGEDLGSSVRLVREDGTVYESDGKYRTIK
;
A
#
# COMPACT_ATOMS: atom_id res chain seq x y z
N MET A 1 26.69 -32.02 -49.13
CA MET A 1 27.54 -30.97 -48.51
C MET A 1 26.92 -29.64 -48.93
N ASN A 2 26.31 -28.79 -48.10
CA ASN A 2 26.41 -28.62 -46.65
C ASN A 2 25.08 -28.03 -46.15
N ILE A 3 24.60 -28.53 -45.01
CA ILE A 3 23.41 -28.06 -44.28
C ILE A 3 23.77 -26.72 -43.64
N GLN A 4 23.07 -25.64 -43.97
CA GLN A 4 23.17 -24.37 -43.23
C GLN A 4 22.13 -24.41 -42.11
N GLU A 5 22.65 -24.72 -40.94
CA GLU A 5 21.95 -24.94 -39.69
C GLU A 5 21.52 -23.61 -39.06
N ASN A 6 20.23 -23.55 -38.76
CA ASN A 6 19.53 -22.52 -38.03
C ASN A 6 20.09 -22.40 -36.60
N ARG A 7 21.03 -21.47 -36.35
CA ARG A 7 21.52 -21.17 -35.00
C ARG A 7 20.73 -20.01 -34.40
N LYS A 8 19.55 -20.37 -33.90
CA LYS A 8 18.79 -19.65 -32.87
C LYS A 8 19.73 -19.33 -31.71
N HIS A 9 20.26 -18.12 -31.67
CA HIS A 9 21.02 -17.59 -30.54
C HIS A 9 20.08 -17.46 -29.35
N TRP A 10 20.03 -18.53 -28.57
CA TRP A 10 19.42 -18.64 -27.26
C TRP A 10 20.26 -17.79 -26.31
N ILE A 11 19.73 -16.61 -25.95
CA ILE A 11 20.32 -15.77 -24.92
C ILE A 11 19.97 -16.47 -23.58
N PRO A 12 20.97 -16.97 -22.84
CA PRO A 12 20.70 -17.61 -21.56
C PRO A 12 20.16 -16.54 -20.58
N GLY A 13 19.09 -16.88 -19.85
CA GLY A 13 18.27 -15.95 -19.05
C GLY A 13 18.98 -15.18 -17.93
N TRP A 14 20.29 -15.36 -17.76
CA TRP A 14 21.10 -14.53 -16.87
C TRP A 14 21.58 -13.22 -17.52
N ALA A 15 21.49 -13.07 -18.85
CA ALA A 15 21.99 -11.88 -19.55
C ALA A 15 21.00 -10.70 -19.61
N ILE A 16 19.74 -10.86 -19.18
CA ILE A 16 18.76 -9.74 -19.08
C ILE A 16 18.82 -9.06 -17.69
N ALA A 17 19.51 -9.67 -16.72
CA ALA A 17 19.67 -9.12 -15.38
C ALA A 17 20.60 -7.89 -15.28
N LEU A 18 21.15 -7.39 -16.41
CA LEU A 18 22.03 -6.21 -16.45
C LEU A 18 21.50 -5.06 -17.33
N ILE A 19 20.17 -4.97 -17.53
CA ILE A 19 19.49 -3.73 -18.01
C ILE A 19 18.58 -3.16 -16.90
N ILE A 20 18.78 -3.60 -15.67
CA ILE A 20 18.22 -2.97 -14.48
C ILE A 20 19.38 -2.18 -13.87
N ILE A 21 19.21 -0.88 -13.64
CA ILE A 21 20.23 0.16 -13.32
C ILE A 21 20.82 0.83 -14.59
N GLY A 22 20.03 1.63 -15.31
CA GLY A 22 20.57 2.40 -16.44
C GLY A 22 19.68 3.42 -17.16
N ALA A 23 18.51 3.80 -16.62
CA ALA A 23 17.65 4.82 -17.25
C ALA A 23 16.81 5.62 -16.23
N VAL A 24 17.41 6.07 -15.13
CA VAL A 24 16.77 6.98 -14.16
C VAL A 24 17.52 8.31 -13.99
N ILE A 25 18.63 8.55 -14.71
CA ILE A 25 19.37 9.80 -14.55
C ILE A 25 19.81 10.31 -15.91
N VAL A 26 18.99 11.12 -16.59
CA VAL A 26 19.31 12.43 -17.18
C VAL A 26 17.97 13.07 -17.62
N PHE A 27 17.74 14.33 -17.23
CA PHE A 27 16.59 15.21 -17.50
C PHE A 27 15.41 15.20 -16.52
N GLY A 28 15.70 15.72 -15.32
CA GLY A 28 14.71 16.25 -14.39
C GLY A 28 15.38 16.85 -13.16
N ALA A 29 16.49 17.56 -13.35
CA ALA A 29 17.21 18.26 -12.29
C ALA A 29 16.40 19.48 -11.83
N THR A 30 16.58 19.81 -10.54
CA THR A 30 16.03 20.92 -9.73
C THR A 30 14.59 20.70 -9.25
N THR A 31 14.37 20.09 -8.08
CA THR A 31 14.68 20.64 -6.75
C THR A 31 15.23 19.59 -5.76
N ILE A 32 16.36 19.92 -5.13
CA ILE A 32 17.04 19.15 -4.08
C ILE A 32 16.78 19.81 -2.72
N LEU A 33 16.90 18.99 -1.67
CA LEU A 33 16.93 19.22 -0.21
C LEU A 33 15.58 18.88 0.44
N THR A 34 15.41 17.81 1.23
CA THR A 34 16.38 17.18 2.14
C THR A 34 15.81 15.82 2.60
N VAL A 35 16.43 14.70 2.22
CA VAL A 35 16.27 13.44 2.97
C VAL A 35 17.67 12.85 3.14
N GLY A 36 18.25 13.14 4.30
CA GLY A 36 19.55 12.64 4.69
C GLY A 36 19.53 11.13 4.82
N THR A 37 20.46 10.49 4.11
CA THR A 37 20.75 9.06 4.17
C THR A 37 21.10 8.61 5.59
N PHE A 38 20.29 7.73 6.18
CA PHE A 38 20.58 7.06 7.44
C PHE A 38 21.52 5.87 7.18
N ARG A 39 22.79 5.96 7.60
CA ARG A 39 23.75 4.84 7.60
C ARG A 39 23.84 4.29 9.03
N VAL A 40 23.24 3.12 9.27
CA VAL A 40 23.42 2.39 10.53
C VAL A 40 24.79 1.70 10.49
N VAL A 41 25.74 2.18 11.30
CA VAL A 41 26.97 1.44 11.64
C VAL A 41 26.73 0.81 13.01
N MET A 42 26.53 -0.52 13.06
CA MET A 42 26.61 -1.27 14.31
C MET A 42 28.09 -1.51 14.66
N THR A 43 28.60 -0.78 15.65
CA THR A 43 29.88 -1.09 16.27
C THR A 43 29.61 -1.96 17.50
N MET A 44 30.18 -3.17 17.55
CA MET A 44 30.00 -4.10 18.67
C MET A 44 30.68 -3.58 19.95
N SER A 45 29.97 -3.69 21.07
CA SER A 45 30.41 -3.32 22.41
C SER A 45 31.62 -4.13 22.90
N ALA A 46 32.66 -3.44 23.35
CA ALA A 46 33.64 -3.98 24.29
C ALA A 46 33.35 -3.38 25.68
N ALA A 47 33.11 -4.26 26.66
CA ALA A 47 32.81 -3.91 28.05
C ALA A 47 34.04 -3.37 28.79
N MET A 48 33.88 -2.25 29.51
CA MET A 48 34.79 -1.79 30.58
C MET A 48 34.01 -0.95 31.62
N PRO A 49 34.54 -0.79 32.85
CA PRO A 49 33.75 -0.77 34.09
C PRO A 49 32.99 0.54 34.33
N ARG A 50 31.79 0.37 34.89
CA ARG A 50 30.77 1.38 35.25
C ARG A 50 31.32 2.50 36.14
N PRO A 51 31.45 3.74 35.65
CA PRO A 51 31.38 4.92 36.50
C PRO A 51 29.92 5.07 36.95
N GLU A 52 29.71 5.39 38.22
CA GLU A 52 28.40 5.67 38.81
C GLU A 52 27.66 6.75 37.98
N PRO A 53 26.45 6.47 37.46
CA PRO A 53 25.72 7.48 36.71
C PRO A 53 25.22 8.56 37.67
N ALA A 54 25.73 9.78 37.49
CA ALA A 54 25.04 10.98 37.95
C ALA A 54 23.59 10.95 37.45
N PRO A 55 22.60 11.48 38.20
CA PRO A 55 21.23 11.51 37.73
C PRO A 55 21.17 12.29 36.41
N THR A 56 21.00 11.58 35.31
CA THR A 56 20.72 12.16 34.00
C THR A 56 19.40 12.93 34.14
N PRO A 57 19.34 14.23 33.84
CA PRO A 57 18.07 14.94 33.79
C PRO A 57 17.16 14.21 32.80
N SER A 58 15.98 13.78 33.27
CA SER A 58 14.92 13.28 32.40
C SER A 58 14.76 14.26 31.24
N ALA A 59 14.95 13.77 30.01
CA ALA A 59 14.58 14.53 28.84
C ALA A 59 13.11 14.96 29.01
N PRO A 60 12.76 16.24 28.78
CA PRO A 60 11.37 16.67 28.89
C PRO A 60 10.56 15.88 27.87
N SER A 61 9.49 15.19 28.31
CA SER A 61 8.44 14.78 27.40
C SER A 61 7.89 16.06 26.78
N THR A 62 8.24 16.34 25.52
CA THR A 62 7.68 17.49 24.81
C THR A 62 6.16 17.31 24.78
N PRO A 63 5.37 18.23 25.35
CA PRO A 63 3.92 18.13 25.30
C PRO A 63 3.46 18.21 23.85
N SER A 64 2.64 17.25 23.42
CA SER A 64 1.97 17.30 22.12
C SER A 64 1.18 18.61 22.00
N THR A 65 1.22 19.24 20.83
CA THR A 65 0.42 20.44 20.58
C THR A 65 -1.04 20.03 20.35
N PRO A 66 -2.04 20.89 20.68
CA PRO A 66 -3.46 20.55 20.49
C PRO A 66 -3.82 20.10 19.06
N SER A 67 -3.13 20.63 18.05
CA SER A 67 -3.31 20.23 16.65
C SER A 67 -2.87 18.79 16.38
N GLN A 68 -1.80 18.33 17.03
CA GLN A 68 -1.27 16.98 16.87
C GLN A 68 -2.19 15.96 17.59
N GLU A 69 -2.69 16.32 18.76
CA GLU A 69 -3.66 15.50 19.49
C GLU A 69 -4.97 15.32 18.69
N SER A 70 -5.36 16.34 17.92
CA SER A 70 -6.52 16.26 17.02
C SER A 70 -6.27 15.32 15.84
N SER A 71 -5.10 15.39 15.19
CA SER A 71 -4.79 14.52 14.05
C SER A 71 -4.61 13.07 14.47
N GLU A 72 -3.98 12.82 15.63
CA GLU A 72 -3.85 11.46 16.18
C GLU A 72 -5.23 10.83 16.46
N ARG A 73 -6.18 11.60 17.01
CA ARG A 73 -7.56 11.13 17.21
C ARG A 73 -8.29 10.84 15.89
N ALA A 74 -8.16 11.73 14.90
CA ALA A 74 -8.79 11.55 13.60
C ALA A 74 -8.25 10.30 12.89
N LEU A 75 -6.93 10.08 12.95
CA LEU A 75 -6.30 8.89 12.38
C LEU A 75 -6.78 7.60 13.07
N GLU A 76 -6.92 7.62 14.39
CA GLU A 76 -7.43 6.45 15.12
C GLU A 76 -8.89 6.15 14.76
N GLN A 77 -9.74 7.17 14.67
CA GLN A 77 -11.13 7.01 14.22
C GLN A 77 -11.23 6.43 12.80
N LEU A 78 -10.40 6.91 11.88
CA LEU A 78 -10.34 6.39 10.52
C LEU A 78 -9.89 4.93 10.51
N ARG A 79 -8.84 4.59 11.28
CA ARG A 79 -8.34 3.21 11.40
C ARG A 79 -9.39 2.25 11.94
N ASP A 80 -10.12 2.67 12.97
CA ASP A 80 -11.20 1.87 13.56
C ASP A 80 -12.32 1.65 12.54
N ARG A 81 -12.78 2.72 11.88
CA ARG A 81 -13.80 2.63 10.81
C ARG A 81 -13.39 1.64 9.73
N LEU A 82 -12.20 1.81 9.14
CA LEU A 82 -11.72 0.93 8.07
C LEU A 82 -11.52 -0.51 8.54
N SER A 83 -11.21 -0.72 9.82
CA SER A 83 -11.11 -2.07 10.38
C SER A 83 -12.48 -2.74 10.48
N VAL A 84 -13.47 -2.04 11.02
CA VAL A 84 -14.86 -2.52 11.13
C VAL A 84 -15.45 -2.80 9.75
N SER A 85 -15.42 -1.84 8.83
CA SER A 85 -15.96 -2.02 7.47
C SER A 85 -15.30 -3.19 6.75
N ARG A 86 -13.98 -3.36 6.89
CA ARG A 86 -13.28 -4.51 6.27
C ARG A 86 -13.78 -5.84 6.82
N GLU A 87 -14.02 -5.94 8.12
CA GLU A 87 -14.55 -7.16 8.73
C GLU A 87 -15.98 -7.44 8.25
N GLU A 88 -16.82 -6.41 8.16
CA GLU A 88 -18.17 -6.54 7.61
C GLU A 88 -18.16 -7.05 6.16
N TYR A 89 -17.29 -6.51 5.31
CA TYR A 89 -17.16 -6.96 3.93
C TYR A 89 -16.62 -8.38 3.82
N LEU A 90 -15.63 -8.75 4.64
CA LEU A 90 -15.10 -10.11 4.66
C LEU A 90 -16.16 -11.13 5.11
N GLU A 91 -16.97 -10.80 6.11
CA GLU A 91 -18.05 -11.68 6.55
C GLU A 91 -19.13 -11.79 5.45
N ALA A 92 -19.50 -10.67 4.82
CA ALA A 92 -20.47 -10.65 3.72
C ALA A 92 -19.98 -11.46 2.50
N ILE A 93 -18.67 -11.46 2.22
CA ILE A 93 -18.09 -12.30 1.17
C ILE A 93 -18.14 -13.78 1.56
N LYS A 94 -17.86 -14.07 2.84
CA LYS A 94 -17.81 -15.43 3.37
C LYS A 94 -19.19 -16.10 3.43
N ASP A 95 -20.23 -15.35 3.78
CA ASP A 95 -21.61 -15.85 3.84
C ASP A 95 -22.40 -15.66 2.54
N GLY A 96 -21.85 -14.92 1.57
CA GLY A 96 -22.44 -14.67 0.25
C GLY A 96 -23.40 -13.47 0.21
N THR A 97 -23.69 -12.83 1.34
CA THR A 97 -24.58 -11.65 1.41
C THR A 97 -23.97 -10.40 0.77
N ILE A 98 -22.70 -10.43 0.36
CA ILE A 98 -22.07 -9.34 -0.39
C ILE A 98 -22.83 -9.01 -1.68
N TYR A 99 -23.40 -10.03 -2.33
CA TYR A 99 -24.15 -9.84 -3.57
C TYR A 99 -25.48 -9.13 -3.33
N ASP A 100 -26.10 -9.29 -2.16
CA ASP A 100 -27.33 -8.58 -1.78
C ASP A 100 -27.11 -7.06 -1.66
N ARG A 101 -25.85 -6.63 -1.50
CA ARG A 101 -25.45 -5.22 -1.42
C ARG A 101 -25.20 -4.57 -2.79
N LEU A 102 -25.16 -5.35 -3.87
CA LEU A 102 -24.81 -4.89 -5.21
C LEU A 102 -26.01 -4.90 -6.16
N PRO A 103 -26.09 -3.95 -7.11
CA PRO A 103 -27.31 -3.76 -7.91
C PRO A 103 -27.67 -4.97 -8.79
N ASP A 104 -26.68 -5.69 -9.33
CA ASP A 104 -26.90 -6.89 -10.16
C ASP A 104 -26.78 -8.21 -9.40
N GLY A 105 -26.64 -8.18 -8.07
CA GLY A 105 -26.67 -9.38 -7.25
C GLY A 105 -25.60 -10.41 -7.64
N ASP A 106 -26.01 -11.67 -7.70
CA ASP A 106 -25.17 -12.83 -8.03
C ASP A 106 -24.59 -12.81 -9.44
N LYS A 107 -25.04 -11.89 -10.29
CA LYS A 107 -24.48 -11.70 -11.64
C LYS A 107 -23.23 -10.85 -11.64
N VAL A 108 -22.85 -10.20 -10.55
CA VAL A 108 -21.62 -9.40 -10.50
C VAL A 108 -20.40 -10.30 -10.67
N ASP A 109 -19.45 -9.91 -11.53
CA ASP A 109 -18.17 -10.60 -11.68
C ASP A 109 -17.45 -10.67 -10.31
N PRO A 110 -17.14 -11.86 -9.79
CA PRO A 110 -16.42 -12.00 -8.52
C PRO A 110 -15.08 -11.27 -8.46
N ASN A 111 -14.45 -10.98 -9.60
CA ASN A 111 -13.22 -10.18 -9.64
C ASN A 111 -13.46 -8.72 -9.20
N TYR A 112 -14.63 -8.14 -9.49
CA TYR A 112 -14.97 -6.79 -9.05
C TYR A 112 -14.99 -6.67 -7.52
N ILE A 113 -15.61 -7.64 -6.84
CA ILE A 113 -15.62 -7.74 -5.37
C ILE A 113 -14.19 -7.92 -4.83
N ARG A 114 -13.39 -8.74 -5.51
CA ARG A 114 -11.98 -8.94 -5.13
C ARG A 114 -11.16 -7.66 -5.27
N ASP A 115 -11.34 -6.92 -6.36
CA ASP A 115 -10.63 -5.67 -6.63
C ASP A 115 -10.98 -4.61 -5.60
N PHE A 116 -12.26 -4.46 -5.25
CA PHE A 116 -12.71 -3.62 -4.15
C PHE A 116 -11.96 -3.97 -2.86
N MET A 117 -11.88 -5.26 -2.49
CA MET A 117 -11.17 -5.68 -1.29
C MET A 117 -9.67 -5.40 -1.31
N PHE A 118 -9.02 -5.46 -2.48
CA PHE A 118 -7.62 -5.09 -2.61
C PHE A 118 -7.42 -3.58 -2.40
N LEU A 119 -8.20 -2.75 -3.08
CA LEU A 119 -8.14 -1.29 -2.95
C LEU A 119 -8.48 -0.86 -1.51
N PHE A 120 -9.53 -1.41 -0.92
CA PHE A 120 -9.92 -1.10 0.47
C PHE A 120 -8.84 -1.53 1.48
N THR A 121 -8.16 -2.65 1.24
CA THR A 121 -7.04 -3.09 2.07
C THR A 121 -5.81 -2.19 1.92
N ASP A 122 -5.57 -1.63 0.75
CA ASP A 122 -4.51 -0.66 0.52
C ASP A 122 -4.75 0.62 1.34
N LEU A 123 -5.96 1.18 1.26
CA LEU A 123 -6.37 2.35 2.07
C LEU A 123 -6.25 2.10 3.57
N LYS A 124 -6.72 0.94 4.05
CA LYS A 124 -6.53 0.54 5.45
C LYS A 124 -5.04 0.49 5.82
N SER A 125 -4.21 -0.07 4.94
CA SER A 125 -2.77 -0.22 5.19
C SER A 125 -2.05 1.13 5.20
N ALA A 126 -2.49 2.10 4.41
CA ALA A 126 -1.97 3.47 4.43
C ALA A 126 -2.07 4.08 5.84
N THR A 127 -3.16 3.84 6.59
CA THR A 127 -3.34 4.36 7.97
C THR A 127 -2.26 3.89 8.97
N VAL A 128 -1.54 2.81 8.68
CA VAL A 128 -0.43 2.32 9.51
C VAL A 128 0.80 3.23 9.38
N PHE A 129 1.00 3.83 8.21
CA PHE A 129 2.16 4.66 7.89
C PHE A 129 1.92 6.16 8.09
N MET A 130 0.69 6.57 8.43
CA MET A 130 0.30 7.97 8.58
C MET A 130 0.61 8.59 9.96
N GLY A 131 1.44 7.96 10.78
CA GLY A 131 1.85 8.53 12.07
C GLY A 131 2.47 9.93 11.90
N GLY A 132 1.89 10.94 12.57
CA GLY A 132 2.34 12.33 12.47
C GLY A 132 1.84 13.10 11.24
N SER A 133 0.90 12.55 10.47
CA SER A 133 0.24 13.27 9.38
C SER A 133 -0.65 14.41 9.90
N ASP A 134 -0.89 15.42 9.06
CA ASP A 134 -1.84 16.47 9.35
C ASP A 134 -3.30 16.02 9.11
N LEU A 135 -4.25 16.85 9.56
CA LEU A 135 -5.67 16.54 9.42
C LEU A 135 -6.11 16.44 7.95
N ALA A 136 -5.58 17.31 7.08
CA ALA A 136 -5.93 17.32 5.67
C ALA A 136 -5.60 16.00 4.97
N SER A 137 -4.43 15.42 5.25
CA SER A 137 -4.03 14.12 4.68
C SER A 137 -4.94 12.99 5.18
N ILE A 138 -5.37 13.05 6.45
CA ILE A 138 -6.28 12.07 7.05
C ILE A 138 -7.68 12.18 6.45
N GLU A 139 -8.18 13.39 6.26
CA GLU A 139 -9.45 13.67 5.61
C GLU A 139 -9.44 13.19 4.16
N GLU A 140 -8.37 13.44 3.40
CA GLU A 140 -8.21 12.97 2.02
C GLU A 140 -8.31 11.44 1.93
N LEU A 141 -7.60 10.70 2.80
CA LEU A 141 -7.68 9.24 2.83
C LEU A 141 -9.08 8.75 3.25
N SER A 142 -9.74 9.47 4.17
CA SER A 142 -11.11 9.16 4.57
C SER A 142 -12.07 9.29 3.40
N ASP A 143 -11.98 10.39 2.65
CA ASP A 143 -12.80 10.68 1.48
C ASP A 143 -12.54 9.67 0.35
N GLU A 144 -11.28 9.26 0.15
CA GLU A 144 -10.94 8.21 -0.83
C GLU A 144 -11.62 6.87 -0.50
N ALA A 145 -11.62 6.49 0.79
CA ALA A 145 -12.31 5.29 1.23
C ALA A 145 -13.83 5.38 1.08
N ASP A 146 -14.43 6.54 1.40
CA ASP A 146 -15.87 6.76 1.23
C ASP A 146 -16.29 6.73 -0.24
N GLU A 147 -15.50 7.33 -1.13
CA GLU A 147 -15.79 7.33 -2.57
C GLU A 147 -15.61 5.92 -3.18
N LEU A 148 -14.59 5.17 -2.77
CA LEU A 148 -14.40 3.78 -3.18
C LEU A 148 -15.60 2.92 -2.77
N GLU A 149 -16.06 3.05 -1.51
CA GLU A 149 -17.21 2.32 -0.98
C GLU A 149 -18.52 2.72 -1.68
N ARG A 150 -18.72 4.02 -1.91
CA ARG A 150 -19.87 4.54 -2.67
C ARG A 150 -19.92 3.93 -4.07
N ARG A 151 -18.82 3.95 -4.83
CA ARG A 151 -18.74 3.35 -6.17
C ARG A 151 -19.00 1.87 -6.14
N PHE A 152 -18.40 1.17 -5.17
CA PHE A 152 -18.57 -0.26 -4.99
C PHE A 152 -20.05 -0.62 -4.86
N LEU A 153 -20.74 0.00 -3.90
CA LEU A 153 -22.16 -0.25 -3.61
C LEU A 153 -23.10 0.24 -4.72
N ALA A 154 -22.70 1.26 -5.48
CA ALA A 154 -23.46 1.74 -6.64
C ALA A 154 -23.28 0.88 -7.90
N GLY A 155 -22.34 -0.08 -7.91
CA GLY A 155 -21.99 -0.84 -9.11
C GLY A 155 -21.33 0.03 -10.19
N GLU A 156 -20.54 1.02 -9.79
CA GLU A 156 -19.77 1.87 -10.69
C GLU A 156 -18.34 1.32 -10.90
N ASP A 157 -17.60 1.81 -11.90
CA ASP A 157 -16.18 1.49 -11.99
C ASP A 157 -15.46 2.00 -10.73
N LEU A 158 -14.59 1.19 -10.11
CA LEU A 158 -13.88 1.55 -8.87
C LEU A 158 -12.96 2.77 -9.05
N GLY A 159 -12.59 3.06 -10.30
CA GLY A 159 -11.77 4.22 -10.70
C GLY A 159 -10.27 4.05 -10.48
N SER A 160 -9.85 2.87 -10.01
CA SER A 160 -8.45 2.47 -9.86
C SER A 160 -8.26 1.05 -10.40
N SER A 161 -7.12 0.82 -11.06
CA SER A 161 -6.70 -0.51 -11.50
C SER A 161 -5.96 -1.24 -10.39
N VAL A 162 -6.10 -2.56 -10.31
CA VAL A 162 -5.33 -3.41 -9.41
C VAL A 162 -4.24 -4.14 -10.18
N ARG A 163 -3.00 -4.09 -9.68
CA ARG A 163 -1.91 -4.93 -10.16
C ARG A 163 -1.16 -5.54 -8.98
N LEU A 164 -1.22 -6.87 -8.87
CA LEU A 164 -0.57 -7.62 -7.80
C LEU A 164 0.43 -8.60 -8.39
N VAL A 165 1.70 -8.43 -8.03
CA VAL A 165 2.79 -9.34 -8.39
C VAL A 165 3.04 -10.27 -7.21
N ARG A 166 2.89 -11.58 -7.43
CA ARG A 166 3.15 -12.59 -6.40
C ARG A 166 4.63 -12.97 -6.39
N GLU A 167 5.04 -13.62 -5.30
CA GLU A 167 6.41 -14.09 -5.11
C GLU A 167 6.89 -15.05 -6.21
N ASP A 168 5.97 -15.86 -6.75
CA ASP A 168 6.23 -16.78 -7.86
C ASP A 168 6.33 -16.09 -9.24
N GLY A 169 6.24 -14.77 -9.28
CA GLY A 169 6.28 -13.96 -10.51
C GLY A 169 4.96 -13.89 -11.26
N THR A 170 3.88 -14.54 -10.78
CA THR A 170 2.56 -14.40 -11.40
C THR A 170 1.98 -13.01 -11.15
N VAL A 171 1.27 -12.47 -12.13
CA VAL A 171 0.64 -11.15 -12.07
C VAL A 171 -0.87 -11.31 -12.13
N TYR A 172 -1.56 -10.72 -11.16
CA TYR A 172 -2.98 -10.42 -11.24
C TYR A 172 -3.13 -8.96 -11.68
N GLU A 173 -3.97 -8.72 -12.68
CA GLU A 173 -4.23 -7.38 -13.21
C GLU A 173 -5.73 -7.23 -13.48
N SER A 174 -6.29 -6.10 -13.05
CA SER A 174 -7.68 -5.73 -13.28
C SER A 174 -7.80 -4.22 -13.45
N ASP A 175 -8.75 -3.81 -14.29
CA ASP A 175 -9.08 -2.41 -14.55
C ASP A 175 -10.15 -1.85 -13.59
N GLY A 176 -10.60 -2.65 -12.61
CA GLY A 176 -11.57 -2.22 -11.59
C GLY A 176 -12.96 -1.91 -12.15
N LYS A 177 -13.29 -2.40 -13.34
CA LYS A 177 -14.58 -2.12 -13.99
C LYS A 177 -15.71 -2.96 -13.46
N TYR A 178 -16.88 -2.36 -13.37
CA TYR A 178 -18.10 -3.08 -13.05
C TYR A 178 -18.53 -3.95 -14.23
N ARG A 179 -18.66 -5.26 -13.99
CA ARG A 179 -19.03 -6.26 -15.00
C ARG A 179 -19.99 -7.26 -14.42
N THR A 180 -20.87 -7.76 -15.28
CA THR A 180 -21.75 -8.87 -14.96
C THR A 180 -21.40 -10.11 -15.78
N ILE A 181 -21.56 -11.27 -15.18
CA ILE A 181 -21.45 -12.58 -15.81
C ILE A 181 -22.83 -13.03 -16.33
N LYS A 182 -22.81 -13.85 -17.39
CA LYS A 182 -24.01 -14.36 -18.06
C LYS A 182 -24.42 -15.73 -17.54
#